data_AF-A0A7L4R9G0-F1
#
_entry.id   AF-A0A7L4R9G0-F1
#
_cell.length_a   1.000
_cell.length_b   1.000
_cell.length_c   1.000
_cell.angle_alpha   90.00
_cell.angle_beta   90.00
_cell.angle_gamma   90.00
#
_symmetry.space_group_name_H-M   'P 1'
#
loop_
_entity.id
_entity.type
_entity.pdbx_description
1 polymer ?
#
loop_
_entity_poly.entity_id
_entity_poly.type
_entity_poly.pdbx_seq_one_letter_code
_entity_poly.pdbx_strand_id
1 'polypeptide(L)'
;DMLENVRQIPAWDAMKRVNRLCLIALVRAEVGGDAMPMLREAAVAADAQGNRVLAAELMVQVAEAFWKSGLDPWSIMDMAFRCVMEAPEGRDREEVLAGIAYSYAVLGDYPRAERIMEMITEFELRKSLKEGMDKLISSPEAEK
;
A
#
# COMPACT_ATOMS: atom_id res chain seq x y z
N ASP A 1 29.83 -5.64 0.51
CA ASP A 1 29.44 -4.95 1.75
C ASP A 1 28.56 -3.71 1.50
N MET A 2 27.47 -3.87 0.75
CA MET A 2 26.57 -2.75 0.39
C MET A 2 25.45 -2.52 1.41
N LEU A 3 25.28 -3.43 2.38
CA LEU A 3 24.19 -3.37 3.36
C LEU A 3 24.55 -2.54 4.60
N GLU A 4 25.83 -2.37 4.94
CA GLU A 4 26.24 -1.53 6.08
C GLU A 4 26.10 -0.02 5.81
N ASN A 5 26.30 0.43 4.56
CA ASN A 5 26.18 1.84 4.20
C ASN A 5 24.73 2.37 4.20
N VAL A 6 23.72 1.50 4.26
CA VAL A 6 22.31 1.93 4.33
C VAL A 6 21.93 2.40 5.74
N ARG A 7 22.66 1.98 6.78
CA ARG A 7 22.34 2.29 8.18
C ARG A 7 22.79 3.68 8.66
N GLN A 8 23.50 4.45 7.83
CA GLN A 8 23.98 5.80 8.18
C GLN A 8 23.26 6.94 7.44
N ILE A 9 22.23 6.62 6.64
CA ILE A 9 21.44 7.65 5.96
C ILE A 9 20.54 8.34 7.01
N PRO A 10 20.58 9.68 7.15
CA PRO A 10 19.66 10.39 8.03
C PRO A 10 18.20 10.05 7.69
N ALA A 11 17.35 9.87 8.70
CA ALA A 11 15.95 9.44 8.51
C ALA A 11 15.17 10.30 7.49
N TRP A 12 15.47 11.61 7.43
CA TRP A 12 14.91 12.54 6.47
C TRP A 12 15.29 12.23 5.01
N ASP A 13 16.53 11.81 4.75
CA ASP A 13 17.01 11.46 3.40
C ASP A 13 16.47 10.12 2.94
N ALA A 14 16.26 9.19 3.87
CA ALA A 14 15.64 7.91 3.57
C ALA A 14 14.13 8.05 3.27
N MET A 15 13.40 8.92 3.99
CA MET A 15 12.00 9.24 3.67
C MET A 15 11.87 9.88 2.28
N LYS A 16 12.74 10.84 1.95
CA LYS A 16 12.80 11.41 0.60
C LYS A 16 13.10 10.34 -0.46
N ARG A 17 13.96 9.37 -0.15
CA ARG A 17 14.27 8.26 -1.04
C ARG A 17 13.06 7.35 -1.26
N VAL A 18 12.35 6.95 -0.20
CA VAL A 18 11.12 6.15 -0.30
C VAL A 18 10.10 6.88 -1.17
N ASN A 19 9.79 8.14 -0.86
CA ASN A 19 8.85 8.94 -1.64
C ASN A 19 9.27 9.05 -3.11
N ARG A 20 10.55 9.33 -3.37
CA ARG A 20 11.08 9.42 -4.73
C ARG A 20 10.93 8.11 -5.50
N LEU A 21 11.27 6.98 -4.87
CA LEU A 21 11.16 5.66 -5.50
C LEU A 21 9.70 5.33 -5.83
N CYS A 22 8.78 5.59 -4.91
CA CYS A 22 7.34 5.40 -5.14
C CYS A 22 6.79 6.34 -6.23
N LEU A 23 7.22 7.60 -6.29
CA LEU A 23 6.83 8.51 -7.36
C LEU A 23 7.36 8.06 -8.73
N ILE A 24 8.60 7.56 -8.79
CA ILE A 24 9.14 6.98 -10.03
C ILE A 24 8.35 5.72 -10.41
N ALA A 25 8.00 4.87 -9.43
CA ALA A 25 7.17 3.70 -9.64
C ALA A 25 5.79 4.07 -10.21
N LEU A 26 5.16 5.13 -9.68
CA LEU A 26 3.88 5.66 -10.16
C LEU A 26 3.99 6.16 -11.61
N VAL A 27 4.97 7.01 -11.91
CA VAL A 27 5.17 7.52 -13.29
C VAL A 27 5.45 6.36 -14.25
N ARG A 28 6.21 5.34 -13.82
CA ARG A 28 6.41 4.13 -14.64
C ARG A 28 5.12 3.35 -14.85
N ALA A 29 4.28 3.21 -13.83
CA ALA A 29 2.97 2.59 -13.94
C ALA A 29 2.12 3.23 -15.05
N GLU A 30 2.04 4.56 -15.03
CA GLU A 30 1.21 5.35 -15.95
C GLU A 30 1.65 5.23 -17.41
N VAL A 31 2.94 4.95 -17.66
CA VAL A 31 3.49 4.74 -19.01
C VAL A 31 3.65 3.26 -19.39
N GLY A 32 3.11 2.33 -18.59
CA GLY A 32 3.19 0.89 -18.86
C GLY A 32 4.56 0.25 -18.59
N GLY A 33 5.42 0.92 -17.82
CA GLY A 33 6.75 0.44 -17.46
C GLY A 33 6.79 -0.39 -16.18
N ASP A 34 7.89 -1.13 -15.98
CA ASP A 34 8.10 -1.94 -14.78
C ASP A 34 8.43 -1.06 -13.55
N ALA A 35 7.48 -1.01 -12.61
CA ALA A 35 7.57 -0.28 -11.35
C ALA A 35 8.16 -1.10 -10.19
N MET A 36 8.21 -2.43 -10.32
CA MET A 36 8.54 -3.35 -9.22
C MET A 36 9.95 -3.14 -8.63
N PRO A 37 11.01 -2.85 -9.42
CA PRO A 37 12.34 -2.59 -8.86
C PRO A 37 12.33 -1.42 -7.87
N MET A 38 11.63 -0.33 -8.21
CA MET A 38 11.55 0.86 -7.35
C MET A 38 10.72 0.60 -6.10
N LEU A 39 9.61 -0.16 -6.22
CA LEU A 39 8.80 -0.53 -5.06
C LEU A 39 9.56 -1.44 -4.09
N ARG A 40 10.34 -2.41 -4.59
CA ARG A 40 11.20 -3.25 -3.76
C ARG A 40 12.28 -2.43 -3.05
N GLU A 41 12.90 -1.51 -3.77
CA GLU A 41 13.90 -0.63 -3.16
C GLU A 41 13.27 0.31 -2.12
N ALA A 42 12.05 0.80 -2.38
CA ALA A 42 11.30 1.62 -1.44
C ALA A 42 10.97 0.84 -0.15
N ALA A 43 10.53 -0.42 -0.26
CA ALA A 43 10.32 -1.29 0.91
C ALA A 43 11.60 -1.47 1.73
N VAL A 44 12.73 -1.77 1.08
CA VAL A 44 14.02 -1.95 1.77
C VAL A 44 14.47 -0.64 2.46
N ALA A 45 14.28 0.51 1.80
CA ALA A 45 14.62 1.81 2.39
C ALA A 45 13.72 2.16 3.58
N ALA A 46 12.43 1.83 3.50
CA ALA A 46 11.46 2.03 4.58
C ALA A 46 11.73 1.12 5.78
N ASP A 47 12.06 -0.15 5.52
CA ASP A 47 12.46 -1.16 6.51
C ASP A 47 13.63 -0.67 7.37
N ALA A 48 14.68 -0.17 6.71
CA ALA A 48 15.89 0.34 7.36
C ALA A 48 15.64 1.52 8.31
N GLN A 49 14.47 2.18 8.23
CA GLN A 49 14.11 3.35 9.02
C GLN A 49 12.87 3.15 9.89
N GLY A 50 12.27 1.95 9.87
CA GLY A 50 11.04 1.66 10.60
C GLY A 50 9.80 2.38 10.06
N ASN A 51 9.82 2.89 8.81
CA ASN A 51 8.69 3.62 8.21
C ASN A 51 7.94 2.79 7.16
N ARG A 52 7.64 1.52 7.51
CA ARG A 52 6.97 0.58 6.59
C ARG A 52 5.52 0.98 6.27
N VAL A 53 4.87 1.76 7.13
CA VAL A 53 3.50 2.27 6.94
C VAL A 53 3.41 3.18 5.72
N LEU A 54 4.29 4.18 5.61
CA LEU A 54 4.33 5.09 4.46
C LEU A 54 4.62 4.36 3.15
N ALA A 55 5.52 3.37 3.18
CA ALA A 55 5.81 2.55 1.99
C ALA A 55 4.58 1.76 1.54
N ALA A 56 3.84 1.16 2.49
CA ALA A 56 2.62 0.44 2.19
C ALA A 56 1.53 1.36 1.59
N GLU A 57 1.34 2.56 2.16
CA GLU A 57 0.38 3.55 1.63
C GLU A 57 0.70 3.94 0.19
N LEU A 58 1.97 4.24 -0.11
CA LEU A 58 2.39 4.59 -1.46
C LEU A 58 2.28 3.41 -2.43
N MET A 59 2.55 2.18 -1.98
CA MET A 59 2.35 0.98 -2.79
C MET A 59 0.89 0.80 -3.19
N VAL A 60 -0.06 1.07 -2.29
CA VAL A 60 -1.50 1.03 -2.60
C VAL A 60 -1.83 2.00 -3.75
N GLN A 61 -1.32 3.23 -3.69
CA GLN A 61 -1.55 4.22 -4.76
C GLN A 61 -0.98 3.75 -6.10
N VAL A 62 0.21 3.12 -6.11
CA VAL A 62 0.79 2.56 -7.33
C VAL A 62 -0.01 1.36 -7.84
N ALA A 63 -0.52 0.50 -6.97
CA ALA A 63 -1.38 -0.62 -7.34
C ALA A 63 -2.67 -0.13 -8.03
N GLU A 64 -3.31 0.92 -7.49
CA GLU A 64 -4.48 1.52 -8.11
C GLU A 64 -4.18 2.13 -9.49
N ALA A 65 -3.00 2.74 -9.66
CA ALA A 65 -2.57 3.26 -10.96
C ALA A 65 -2.31 2.13 -11.98
N PHE A 66 -1.74 1.00 -11.53
CA PHE A 66 -1.60 -0.21 -12.34
C PHE A 66 -2.97 -0.69 -12.83
N TRP A 67 -3.92 -0.85 -11.91
CA TRP A 67 -5.27 -1.29 -12.23
C TRP A 67 -5.97 -0.37 -13.24
N LYS A 68 -5.91 0.95 -13.02
CA LYS A 68 -6.47 1.96 -13.95
C LYS A 68 -5.82 1.93 -15.33
N SER A 69 -4.58 1.45 -15.42
CA SER A 69 -3.83 1.30 -16.66
C SER A 69 -4.00 -0.09 -17.30
N GLY A 70 -4.85 -0.95 -16.74
CA GLY A 70 -5.09 -2.32 -17.23
C GLY A 70 -3.96 -3.31 -16.89
N LEU A 71 -3.09 -2.97 -15.94
CA LEU A 71 -2.00 -3.81 -15.46
C LEU A 71 -2.41 -4.53 -14.17
N ASP A 72 -1.70 -5.62 -13.86
CA ASP A 72 -1.93 -6.44 -12.66
C ASP A 72 -1.47 -5.72 -11.36
N PRO A 73 -2.38 -5.39 -10.44
CA PRO A 73 -2.05 -4.69 -9.19
C PRO A 73 -1.64 -5.64 -8.06
N TRP A 74 -1.91 -6.95 -8.18
CA TRP A 74 -1.95 -7.85 -7.03
C TRP A 74 -0.60 -8.06 -6.36
N SER A 75 0.46 -8.14 -7.14
CA SER A 75 1.82 -8.26 -6.59
C SER A 75 2.23 -7.04 -5.75
N ILE A 76 1.73 -5.85 -6.09
CA ILE A 76 1.98 -4.60 -5.35
C ILE A 76 1.12 -4.55 -4.10
N MET A 77 -0.15 -4.95 -4.19
CA MET A 77 -1.04 -5.07 -3.03
C MET A 77 -0.49 -6.04 -1.98
N ASP A 78 0.00 -7.21 -2.41
CA ASP A 78 0.60 -8.20 -1.53
C ASP A 78 1.94 -7.72 -0.91
N MET A 79 2.64 -6.79 -1.57
CA MET A 79 3.80 -6.11 -0.98
C MET A 79 3.37 -5.06 0.05
N ALA A 80 2.36 -4.24 -0.25
CA ALA A 80 1.82 -3.24 0.68
C ALA A 80 1.32 -3.91 1.97
N PHE A 81 0.57 -5.00 1.83
CA PHE A 81 0.07 -5.77 2.97
C PHE A 81 1.21 -6.32 3.84
N ARG A 82 2.26 -6.89 3.24
CA ARG A 82 3.43 -7.36 4.02
C ARG A 82 4.12 -6.23 4.75
N CYS A 83 4.35 -5.09 4.09
CA CYS A 83 4.96 -3.93 4.71
C CYS A 83 4.18 -3.44 5.95
N VAL A 84 2.85 -3.32 5.86
CA VAL A 84 2.04 -2.88 7.00
C VAL A 84 1.97 -3.93 8.11
N MET A 85 2.03 -5.22 7.77
CA MET A 85 2.02 -6.30 8.77
C MET A 85 3.33 -6.41 9.57
N GLU A 86 4.43 -5.96 8.98
CA GLU A 86 5.74 -5.87 9.64
C GLU A 86 5.97 -4.52 10.34
N ALA A 87 5.03 -3.58 10.24
CA ALA A 87 5.09 -2.30 10.94
C ALA A 87 4.72 -2.48 12.44
N PRO A 88 5.27 -1.65 13.34
CA PRO A 88 4.82 -1.60 14.73
C PRO A 88 3.31 -1.39 14.83
N GLU A 89 2.68 -1.99 15.84
CA GLU A 89 1.27 -1.75 16.11
C GLU A 89 1.02 -0.29 16.48
N GLY A 90 -0.13 0.22 16.06
CA GLY A 90 -0.50 1.60 16.30
C GLY A 90 -1.54 2.08 15.30
N ARG A 91 -2.06 3.28 15.54
CA ARG A 91 -3.11 3.89 14.73
C ARG A 91 -2.73 3.99 13.25
N ASP A 92 -1.51 4.45 12.95
CA ASP A 92 -1.05 4.59 11.55
C ASP A 92 -1.07 3.25 10.79
N ARG A 93 -0.74 2.14 11.48
CA ARG A 93 -0.83 0.79 10.91
C ARG A 93 -2.28 0.42 10.61
N GLU A 94 -3.20 0.72 11.52
CA GLU A 94 -4.62 0.43 11.33
C GLU A 94 -5.24 1.26 10.21
N GLU A 95 -4.89 2.55 10.12
CA GLU A 95 -5.32 3.43 9.04
C GLU A 95 -4.86 2.92 7.67
N VAL A 96 -3.61 2.46 7.56
CA VAL A 96 -3.10 1.86 6.31
C VAL A 96 -3.71 0.49 6.03
N LEU A 97 -3.97 -0.34 7.05
CA LEU A 97 -4.73 -1.59 6.87
C LEU A 97 -6.14 -1.30 6.32
N ALA A 98 -6.80 -0.24 6.81
CA ALA A 98 -8.09 0.18 6.29
C ALA A 98 -8.02 0.62 4.82
N GLY A 99 -6.99 1.38 4.46
CA GLY A 99 -6.71 1.75 3.07
C GLY A 99 -6.50 0.53 2.18
N ILE A 100 -5.67 -0.43 2.61
CA ILE A 100 -5.42 -1.67 1.87
C ILE A 100 -6.71 -2.49 1.69
N ALA A 101 -7.51 -2.65 2.74
CA ALA A 101 -8.79 -3.33 2.66
C ALA A 101 -9.73 -2.66 1.67
N TYR A 102 -9.83 -1.33 1.74
CA TYR A 102 -10.64 -0.56 0.80
C TYR A 102 -10.18 -0.76 -0.65
N SER A 103 -8.87 -0.70 -0.91
CA SER A 103 -8.35 -0.90 -2.26
C SER A 103 -8.56 -2.34 -2.75
N TYR A 104 -8.45 -3.38 -1.91
CA TYR A 104 -8.87 -4.74 -2.31
C TYR A 104 -10.34 -4.78 -2.73
N ALA A 105 -11.23 -4.08 -2.03
CA ALA A 105 -12.64 -3.99 -2.39
C ALA A 105 -12.85 -3.24 -3.73
N VAL A 106 -12.15 -2.12 -3.95
CA VAL A 106 -12.18 -1.36 -5.22
C VAL A 106 -11.70 -2.22 -6.40
N LEU A 107 -10.70 -3.06 -6.17
CA LEU A 107 -10.17 -4.00 -7.16
C LEU A 107 -11.02 -5.27 -7.31
N GLY A 108 -12.14 -5.38 -6.57
CA GLY A 108 -13.11 -6.48 -6.66
C GLY A 108 -12.82 -7.70 -5.79
N ASP A 109 -11.73 -7.74 -5.02
CA ASP A 109 -11.43 -8.82 -4.07
C ASP A 109 -12.02 -8.52 -2.68
N TYR A 110 -13.35 -8.51 -2.61
CA TYR A 110 -14.10 -8.33 -1.37
C TYR A 110 -13.73 -9.35 -0.27
N PRO A 111 -13.51 -10.66 -0.58
CA PRO A 111 -13.11 -11.61 0.46
C PRO A 111 -11.77 -11.27 1.12
N ARG A 112 -10.77 -10.73 0.39
CA ARG A 112 -9.55 -10.22 1.02
C ARG A 112 -9.79 -8.96 1.82
N ALA A 113 -10.60 -8.04 1.29
CA ALA A 113 -10.94 -6.80 2.01
C ALA A 113 -11.58 -7.08 3.38
N GLU A 114 -12.54 -8.01 3.44
CA GLU A 114 -13.20 -8.40 4.69
C GLU A 114 -12.22 -9.02 5.69
N ARG A 115 -11.34 -9.92 5.24
CA ARG A 115 -10.32 -10.51 6.12
C ARG A 115 -9.39 -9.47 6.72
N ILE A 116 -9.03 -8.44 5.97
CA ILE A 116 -8.15 -7.36 6.48
C ILE A 116 -8.93 -6.46 7.43
N MET A 117 -10.20 -6.16 7.14
CA MET A 117 -11.07 -5.39 8.03
C MET A 117 -11.23 -6.07 9.40
N GLU A 118 -11.27 -7.40 9.46
CA GLU A 118 -11.31 -8.16 10.72
C GLU A 118 -10.04 -7.99 11.58
N MET A 119 -8.93 -7.56 10.98
CA MET A 119 -7.66 -7.31 11.66
C MET A 119 -7.59 -5.92 12.32
N ILE A 120 -8.51 -5.01 11.97
CA ILE A 120 -8.57 -3.64 12.49
C ILE A 120 -9.29 -3.66 13.84
N THR A 121 -8.62 -3.19 14.89
CA THR A 121 -9.17 -3.21 16.25
C THR A 121 -9.93 -1.93 16.60
N GLU A 122 -9.57 -0.79 16.00
CA GLU A 122 -10.32 0.46 16.16
C GLU A 122 -11.74 0.36 15.57
N PHE A 123 -12.72 0.45 16.46
CA PHE A 123 -14.12 0.24 16.12
C PHE A 123 -14.66 1.24 15.08
N GLU A 124 -14.39 2.54 15.27
CA GLU A 124 -14.90 3.60 14.37
C GLU A 124 -14.26 3.50 12.98
N LEU A 125 -12.98 3.13 12.91
CA LEU A 125 -12.28 2.90 11.65
C LEU A 125 -12.88 1.70 10.91
N ARG A 126 -13.07 0.56 11.61
CA ARG A 126 -13.68 -0.64 11.05
C ARG A 126 -15.10 -0.39 10.56
N LYS A 127 -15.90 0.35 11.32
CA LYS A 127 -17.28 0.72 10.95
C LYS A 127 -17.30 1.59 9.70
N SER A 128 -16.47 2.65 9.67
CA SER A 128 -16.37 3.56 8.53
C SER A 128 -15.93 2.83 7.27
N LEU A 129 -14.96 1.92 7.38
CA LEU A 129 -14.51 1.07 6.28
C LEU A 129 -15.65 0.19 5.75
N LYS A 130 -16.38 -0.49 6.65
CA LYS A 130 -17.52 -1.33 6.27
C LYS A 130 -18.57 -0.54 5.49
N GLU A 131 -18.95 0.63 5.99
CA GLU A 131 -19.90 1.52 5.30
C GLU A 131 -19.38 1.97 3.92
N GLY A 132 -18.07 2.19 3.78
CA GLY A 132 -17.42 2.49 2.51
C GLY A 132 -17.49 1.33 1.52
N MET A 133 -17.20 0.11 1.99
CA MET A 133 -17.25 -1.11 1.17
C MET A 133 -18.67 -1.47 0.74
N ASP A 134 -19.66 -1.36 1.64
CA ASP A 134 -21.07 -1.62 1.32
C ASP A 134 -21.60 -0.67 0.23
N LYS A 135 -21.11 0.59 0.21
CA LYS A 135 -21.41 1.56 -0.85
C LYS A 135 -20.78 1.20 -2.19
N LEU A 136 -19.56 0.65 -2.21
CA LEU A 136 -18.92 0.18 -3.44
C LEU A 136 -19.73 -0.96 -4.08
N ILE A 137 -20.18 -1.92 -3.28
CA ILE A 137 -21.02 -3.05 -3.74
C ILE A 137 -22.35 -2.55 -4.30
N SER A 138 -22.92 -1.51 -3.70
CA SER A 138 -24.20 -0.93 -4.10
C SER A 138 -24.09 0.06 -5.27
N SER A 139 -22.87 0.30 -5.79
CA SER A 139 -22.64 1.26 -6.87
C SER A 139 -22.80 0.59 -8.25
N PRO A 140 -23.54 1.20 -9.21
CA PRO A 140 -23.71 0.67 -10.57
C PRO A 140 -22.41 0.60 -11.40
N GLU A 141 -21.28 1.09 -10.89
CA GLU A 141 -19.97 0.99 -11.53
C GLU A 141 -19.26 -0.36 -11.29
N ALA A 142 -19.76 -1.19 -10.38
CA ALA A 142 -19.19 -2.51 -10.05
C ALA A 142 -19.44 -3.60 -11.12
N GLU A 143 -20.16 -3.29 -12.20
CA GLU A 143 -20.49 -4.24 -13.29
C GLU A 143 -19.58 -4.12 -14.53
N LYS A 144 -18.47 -3.38 -14.49
CA LYS A 144 -17.49 -3.31 -15.60
C LYS A 144 -16.42 -4.38 -15.51
#